data_AF-A0A1I7WEM6-F1
#
_entry.id   AF-A0A1I7WEM6-F1
#
_cell.length_a   1.000
_cell.length_b   1.000
_cell.length_c   1.000
_cell.angle_alpha   90.00
_cell.angle_beta   90.00
_cell.angle_gamma   90.00
#
_symmetry.space_group_name_H-M   'P 1'
#
loop_
_entity.id
_entity.type
_entity.pdbx_description
1 polymer ?
#
loop_
_entity_poly.entity_id
_entity_poly.type
_entity_poly.pdbx_seq_one_letter_code
_entity_poly.pdbx_strand_id
1 'polypeptide(L)'
;MNLREFLSNNQEFNTSIHTEDLASNRQPKVLGVPWDSTKDTILLQCSLPKRDTITKRTVSQQLASVYDPLGFLVPLLLPAKIFLQSL
;
A
#
# COMPACT_ATOMS: atom_id res chain seq x y z
N MET A 1 -3.04 12.02 8.32
CA MET A 1 -4.14 11.63 7.42
C MET A 1 -5.13 12.76 7.47
N ASN A 2 -5.35 13.46 6.35
CA ASN A 2 -6.34 14.53 6.30
C ASN A 2 -7.71 13.87 6.18
N LEU A 3 -8.56 14.05 7.20
CA LEU A 3 -9.88 13.41 7.27
C LEU A 3 -10.89 13.99 6.27
N ARG A 4 -10.51 15.05 5.54
CA ARG A 4 -11.32 15.79 4.58
C ARG A 4 -10.86 15.57 3.13
N GLU A 5 -10.12 14.50 2.83
CA GLU A 5 -9.71 14.19 1.47
C GLU A 5 -10.61 13.07 0.91
N PHE A 6 -11.83 13.41 0.52
CA PHE A 6 -12.79 12.45 -0.03
C PHE A 6 -12.54 12.20 -1.52
N LEU A 7 -12.72 10.95 -1.94
CA LEU A 7 -12.67 10.54 -3.33
C LEU A 7 -13.52 9.29 -3.53
N SER A 8 -14.31 9.28 -4.59
CA SER A 8 -15.10 8.13 -5.03
C SER A 8 -14.65 7.64 -6.41
N ASN A 9 -15.03 6.41 -6.76
CA ASN A 9 -14.91 5.89 -8.13
C ASN A 9 -15.95 6.48 -9.09
N ASN A 10 -16.94 7.21 -8.57
CA ASN A 10 -17.97 7.87 -9.38
C ASN A 10 -17.64 9.37 -9.58
N GLN A 11 -17.48 9.76 -10.84
CA GLN A 11 -17.11 11.14 -11.20
C GLN A 11 -18.24 12.17 -10.95
N GLU A 12 -19.50 11.77 -11.11
CA GLU A 12 -20.65 12.64 -10.84
C GLU A 12 -20.73 12.96 -9.35
N PHE A 13 -20.54 11.95 -8.49
CA PHE A 13 -20.46 12.13 -7.04
C PHE A 13 -19.28 13.03 -6.66
N ASN A 14 -18.11 12.85 -7.25
CA ASN A 14 -16.94 13.70 -6.95
C ASN A 14 -17.18 15.18 -7.30
N THR A 15 -18.08 15.46 -8.25
CA THR A 15 -18.41 16.84 -8.67
C THR A 15 -19.33 17.55 -7.68
N SER A 16 -20.07 16.80 -6.84
CA SER A 16 -20.93 17.37 -5.80
C SER A 16 -20.20 17.67 -4.49
N ILE A 17 -18.96 17.18 -4.32
CA ILE A 17 -18.12 17.43 -3.15
C ILE A 17 -17.49 18.83 -3.28
N HIS A 18 -17.43 19.57 -2.18
CA HIS A 18 -16.72 20.85 -2.12
C HIS A 18 -15.24 20.65 -2.47
N THR A 19 -14.66 21.55 -3.26
CA THR A 19 -13.26 21.45 -3.74
C THR A 19 -12.23 21.38 -2.62
N GLU A 20 -12.53 21.96 -1.45
CA GLU A 20 -11.70 21.91 -0.25
C GLU A 20 -11.66 20.51 0.39
N ASP A 21 -12.73 19.73 0.20
CA ASP A 21 -12.91 18.40 0.76
C ASP A 21 -12.61 17.28 -0.27
N LEU A 22 -12.23 17.64 -1.50
CA LEU A 22 -11.89 16.71 -2.56
C LEU A 22 -10.40 16.33 -2.48
N ALA A 23 -10.09 15.03 -2.50
CA ALA A 23 -8.72 14.57 -2.50
C ALA A 23 -7.96 15.07 -3.75
N SER A 24 -6.85 15.78 -3.54
CA SER A 24 -5.99 16.24 -4.64
C SER A 24 -5.23 15.08 -5.31
N ASN A 25 -4.97 14.01 -4.54
CA ASN A 25 -4.32 12.80 -5.02
C ASN A 25 -5.36 11.83 -5.61
N ARG A 26 -5.19 11.44 -6.87
CA ARG A 26 -6.05 10.45 -7.56
C ARG A 26 -5.82 9.01 -7.10
N GLN A 27 -4.78 8.77 -6.32
CA GLN A 27 -4.46 7.48 -5.72
C GLN A 27 -4.34 7.61 -4.19
N PRO A 28 -5.43 7.96 -3.48
CA PRO A 28 -5.40 8.06 -2.04
C PRO A 28 -5.16 6.67 -1.43
N LYS A 29 -4.62 6.65 -0.21
CA LYS A 29 -4.49 5.40 0.55
C LYS A 29 -5.78 5.16 1.33
N VAL A 30 -6.46 4.06 1.03
CA VAL A 30 -7.63 3.58 1.78
C VAL A 30 -7.16 2.46 2.69
N LEU A 31 -7.37 2.61 4.01
CA LEU A 31 -6.86 1.67 5.02
C LEU A 31 -5.35 1.42 4.91
N GLY A 32 -4.58 2.43 4.52
CA GLY A 32 -3.13 2.34 4.33
C GLY A 32 -2.67 1.70 3.00
N VAL A 33 -3.59 1.16 2.20
CA VAL A 33 -3.30 0.57 0.88
C VAL A 33 -3.65 1.58 -0.22
N PRO A 34 -2.77 1.82 -1.21
CA PRO A 34 -3.10 2.71 -2.31
C PRO A 34 -4.28 2.15 -3.15
N TRP A 35 -5.21 3.02 -3.51
CA TRP A 35 -6.38 2.69 -4.32
C TRP A 35 -6.46 3.63 -5.51
N ASP A 36 -6.63 3.07 -6.71
CA ASP A 36 -6.92 3.83 -7.93
C ASP A 36 -8.44 3.97 -8.06
N SER A 37 -8.96 5.17 -7.76
CA SER A 37 -10.39 5.42 -7.83
C SER A 37 -10.94 5.37 -9.25
N THR A 38 -10.11 5.66 -10.26
CA THR A 38 -10.57 5.71 -11.65
C THR A 38 -10.85 4.32 -12.23
N LYS A 39 -10.05 3.34 -11.83
CA LYS A 39 -10.20 1.94 -12.24
C LYS A 39 -10.93 1.09 -11.22
N ASP A 40 -11.16 1.65 -10.03
CA ASP A 40 -11.65 0.95 -8.86
C ASP A 40 -10.79 -0.26 -8.48
N THR A 41 -9.46 -0.07 -8.44
CA THR A 41 -8.52 -1.14 -8.17
C THR A 41 -7.62 -0.84 -6.97
N ILE A 42 -7.38 -1.87 -6.16
CA ILE A 42 -6.40 -1.81 -5.07
C ILE A 42 -5.01 -2.04 -5.67
N LEU A 43 -4.09 -1.12 -5.38
CA LEU A 43 -2.71 -1.19 -5.84
C LEU A 43 -1.84 -1.82 -4.76
N LEU A 44 -1.29 -2.99 -5.05
CA LEU A 44 -0.35 -3.66 -4.17
C LEU A 44 1.07 -3.18 -4.49
N GLN A 45 1.76 -2.65 -3.49
CA GLN A 45 3.14 -2.19 -3.62
C GLN A 45 4.04 -3.00 -2.69
N CYS A 46 5.09 -3.59 -3.27
CA CYS A 46 6.15 -4.27 -2.53
C CYS A 46 7.49 -3.68 -2.98
N SER A 47 8.21 -3.05 -2.05
CA SER A 47 9.52 -2.47 -2.33
C SER A 47 10.55 -3.06 -1.38
N LEU A 48 11.53 -3.75 -1.95
CA LEU A 48 12.63 -4.38 -1.23
C LEU A 48 13.94 -3.76 -1.74
N PRO A 49 14.34 -2.58 -1.21
CA PRO A 49 15.54 -1.89 -1.69
C PRO A 49 16.78 -2.71 -1.36
N LYS A 50 17.79 -2.70 -2.24
CA LYS A 50 19.08 -3.33 -1.95
C LYS A 50 19.70 -2.73 -0.69
N ARG A 51 20.35 -3.58 0.11
CA ARG A 51 21.09 -3.19 1.32
C ARG A 51 22.52 -3.65 1.19
N ASP A 52 23.45 -2.82 1.66
CA ASP A 52 24.90 -3.09 1.55
C ASP A 52 25.34 -4.25 2.46
N THR A 53 24.70 -4.38 3.63
CA THR A 53 24.96 -5.46 4.57
C THR A 53 23.70 -6.31 4.73
N ILE A 54 23.82 -7.60 4.45
CA ILE A 54 22.74 -8.57 4.62
C ILE A 54 22.94 -9.30 5.95
N THR A 55 22.01 -9.08 6.87
CA THR A 55 21.91 -9.78 8.16
C THR A 55 20.49 -10.30 8.35
N LYS A 56 20.29 -11.24 9.27
CA LYS A 56 18.94 -11.68 9.66
C LYS A 56 18.03 -10.52 10.06
N ARG A 57 18.59 -9.50 10.71
CA ARG A 57 17.89 -8.26 11.08
C ARG A 57 17.44 -7.46 9.85
N THR A 58 18.30 -7.29 8.84
CA THR A 58 17.93 -6.51 7.65
C THR A 58 16.86 -7.22 6.82
N VAL A 59 16.94 -8.56 6.70
CA VAL A 59 15.91 -9.36 6.02
C VAL A 59 14.56 -9.24 6.74
N SER A 60 14.56 -9.41 8.07
CA SER A 60 13.36 -9.24 8.90
C SER A 60 12.77 -7.83 8.77
N GLN A 61 13.62 -6.79 8.82
CA GLN A 61 13.19 -5.40 8.64
C GLN A 61 12.53 -5.16 7.28
N GLN A 62 13.12 -5.68 6.20
CA GLN A 62 12.57 -5.54 4.85
C GLN A 62 11.21 -6.24 4.74
N LEU A 63 11.09 -7.46 5.24
CA LEU A 63 9.83 -8.19 5.24
C LEU A 63 8.74 -7.47 6.04
N ALA A 64 9.08 -6.92 7.21
CA ALA A 64 8.15 -6.17 8.05
C ALA A 64 7.76 -4.80 7.46
N SER A 65 8.57 -4.24 6.55
CA SER A 65 8.27 -2.96 5.89
C SER A 65 7.15 -3.06 4.85
N VAL A 66 6.82 -4.27 4.40
CA VAL A 66 5.73 -4.51 3.45
C VAL A 66 4.41 -4.49 4.20
N TYR A 67 3.62 -3.44 3.97
CA TYR A 67 2.30 -3.29 4.57
C TYR A 67 1.26 -4.12 3.79
N ASP A 68 0.77 -5.20 4.40
CA ASP A 68 -0.23 -6.10 3.82
C ASP A 68 -1.25 -6.56 4.87
N PRO A 69 -2.23 -5.70 5.22
CA PRO A 69 -3.21 -6.02 6.26
C PRO A 69 -4.19 -7.13 5.84
N LEU A 70 -4.39 -7.32 4.53
CA LEU A 70 -5.37 -8.27 3.97
C LEU A 70 -4.72 -9.58 3.49
N GLY A 71 -3.40 -9.67 3.49
CA GLY A 71 -2.67 -10.88 3.10
C GLY A 71 -2.55 -11.08 1.58
N PHE A 72 -2.76 -10.05 0.77
CA PHE A 72 -2.72 -10.16 -0.69
C PHE A 72 -1.32 -10.49 -1.23
N LEU A 73 -0.26 -10.09 -0.52
CA LEU A 73 1.13 -10.33 -0.90
C LEU A 73 1.69 -11.62 -0.29
N VAL A 74 0.89 -12.43 0.42
CA VAL A 74 1.34 -13.67 1.06
C VAL A 74 2.05 -14.62 0.09
N PRO A 75 1.54 -14.93 -1.12
CA PRO A 75 2.23 -15.82 -2.05
C PRO A 75 3.61 -15.30 -2.48
N LEU A 76 3.75 -13.97 -2.59
CA LEU A 76 5.01 -13.32 -2.94
C LEU A 76 6.01 -13.32 -1.78
N LEU A 77 5.53 -13.11 -0.55
CA LEU A 77 6.37 -12.99 0.65
C LEU A 77 6.68 -14.33 1.33
N LEU A 78 5.93 -15.39 1.04
CA LEU A 78 6.09 -16.70 1.66
C LEU A 78 7.51 -17.28 1.47
N PRO A 79 8.12 -17.27 0.27
CA PRO A 79 9.50 -17.74 0.11
C PRO A 79 10.50 -16.95 0.97
N ALA A 80 10.31 -15.63 1.08
CA ALA A 80 11.16 -14.78 1.92
C ALA A 80 10.99 -15.08 3.43
N LYS A 81 9.77 -15.43 3.87
CA LYS A 81 9.51 -15.88 5.24
C LYS A 81 10.19 -17.22 5.55
N ILE A 82 10.12 -18.17 4.64
CA ILE A 82 10.79 -19.48 4.78
C ILE A 82 12.31 -19.28 4.83
N PHE A 83 12.85 -18.43 3.95
CA PHE A 83 14.27 -18.06 3.97
C PHE A 83 14.70 -17.46 5.32
N LEU A 84 13.93 -16.50 5.85
CA LEU A 84 14.19 -15.88 7.16
C LEU A 84 14.16 -16.90 8.32
N GLN A 85 13.33 -17.93 8.23
CA GLN A 85 13.27 -19.01 9.22
C GLN A 85 14.53 -19.89 9.19
N SER A 86 15.15 -20.06 8.01
CA SER A 86 16.37 -20.85 7.83
C SER A 86 17.67 -20.11 8.15
N LEU A 87 17.63 -18.78 8.27
CA LEU A 87 18.72 -17.89 8.70
C LEU A 87 18.92 -17.88 10.21
#